data_AF-A0A257JDZ6-F1
#
_entry.id   AF-A0A257JDZ6-F1
#
_cell.length_a   1.000
_cell.length_b   1.000
_cell.length_c   1.000
_cell.angle_alpha   90.00
_cell.angle_beta   90.00
_cell.angle_gamma   90.00
#
_symmetry.space_group_name_H-M   'P 1'
#
loop_
_entity.id
_entity.type
_entity.pdbx_description
1 polymer ?
#
loop_
_entity_poly.entity_id
_entity_poly.type
_entity_poly.pdbx_seq_one_letter_code
_entity_poly.pdbx_strand_id
1 'polypeptide(L)'
;MQLGRAVNPPEPHRCRAASGSEAIFQAASLTKPIVATLAVKLVLRGKLDLDQPLSDVLPDGYLHRQNLFALRERPVVDLVTSEILRRLTVRMLLSHTSGLPNWSSQVPLSLSFEPGTRWRYSGEGYVLLQRVLERLTGLSLQALASAELFEPLDMNDSALKLTERVESALVPGRSASGQIRQLRFPYEIAAGSLYTTAIDYARVIAAPLHDQTLLP
;
A
#
# COMPACT_ATOMS: atom_id res chain seq x y z
N MET A 1 17.00 -28.47 1.94
CA MET A 1 16.19 -27.31 1.51
C MET A 1 14.94 -27.86 0.85
N GLN A 2 13.80 -27.82 1.53
CA GLN A 2 12.54 -28.36 1.01
C GLN A 2 11.76 -27.21 0.37
N LEU A 3 11.64 -27.25 -0.96
CA LEU A 3 10.84 -26.31 -1.74
C LEU A 3 9.42 -26.27 -1.17
N GLY A 4 8.93 -25.07 -0.83
CA GLY A 4 7.56 -24.87 -0.37
C GLY A 4 6.59 -25.40 -1.42
N ARG A 5 5.83 -26.45 -1.08
CA ARG A 5 4.78 -26.97 -1.96
C ARG A 5 3.54 -26.10 -1.82
N ALA A 6 2.95 -25.72 -2.96
CA ALA A 6 1.61 -25.18 -2.99
C ALA A 6 0.65 -26.17 -2.30
N VAL A 7 -0.03 -25.73 -1.26
CA VAL A 7 -1.08 -26.52 -0.60
C VAL A 7 -2.32 -26.41 -1.47
N ASN A 8 -2.55 -27.43 -2.31
CA ASN A 8 -3.81 -27.54 -3.03
C ASN A 8 -4.92 -27.92 -2.04
N PRO A 9 -6.03 -27.16 -1.99
CA PRO A 9 -7.16 -27.53 -1.15
C PRO A 9 -7.76 -28.88 -1.59
N PRO A 10 -8.47 -29.57 -0.69
CA PRO A 10 -9.02 -30.92 -0.92
C PRO A 10 -10.03 -31.01 -2.07
N GLU A 11 -10.57 -29.88 -2.55
CA GLU A 11 -11.38 -29.79 -3.78
C GLU A 11 -10.74 -28.83 -4.81
N PRO A 12 -9.68 -29.23 -5.53
CA PRO A 12 -8.93 -28.35 -6.43
C PRO A 12 -9.77 -27.85 -7.63
N HIS A 13 -10.87 -28.54 -7.96
CA HIS A 13 -11.79 -28.17 -9.04
C HIS A 13 -12.59 -26.89 -8.75
N ARG A 14 -12.69 -26.48 -7.47
CA ARG A 14 -13.41 -25.28 -7.04
C ARG A 14 -12.51 -24.07 -6.79
N CYS A 15 -11.19 -24.26 -6.81
CA CYS A 15 -10.18 -23.19 -6.65
C CYS A 15 -9.36 -22.98 -7.91
N ARG A 16 -9.92 -23.28 -9.09
CA ARG A 16 -9.29 -22.86 -10.34
C ARG A 16 -9.67 -21.41 -10.62
N ALA A 17 -8.66 -20.54 -10.67
CA ALA A 17 -8.73 -19.40 -11.56
C ALA A 17 -9.11 -19.90 -12.96
N ALA A 18 -9.85 -19.09 -13.73
CA ALA A 18 -10.21 -19.43 -15.10
C ALA A 18 -8.97 -19.92 -15.86
N SER A 19 -9.09 -21.08 -16.51
CA SER A 19 -7.96 -21.77 -17.16
C SER A 19 -7.19 -20.81 -18.06
N GLY A 20 -5.91 -20.57 -17.75
CA GLY A 20 -5.01 -19.72 -18.54
C GLY A 20 -4.61 -18.39 -17.88
N SER A 21 -5.19 -18.02 -16.74
CA SER A 21 -4.78 -16.83 -15.95
C SER A 21 -4.23 -17.24 -14.58
N GLU A 22 -3.17 -16.59 -14.10
CA GLU A 22 -2.72 -16.76 -12.72
C GLU A 22 -3.76 -16.23 -11.74
N ALA A 23 -3.91 -16.94 -10.61
CA ALA A 23 -4.82 -16.54 -9.55
C ALA A 23 -4.38 -15.19 -8.94
N ILE A 24 -5.24 -14.18 -9.04
CA ILE A 24 -5.01 -12.87 -8.43
C ILE A 24 -5.66 -12.84 -7.05
N PHE A 25 -4.92 -12.34 -6.07
CA PHE A 25 -5.35 -12.23 -4.67
C PHE A 25 -5.33 -10.77 -4.21
N GLN A 26 -6.21 -10.45 -3.27
CA GLN A 26 -6.00 -9.25 -2.45
C GLN A 26 -4.91 -9.50 -1.43
N ALA A 27 -3.85 -8.70 -1.51
CA ALA A 27 -2.65 -8.88 -0.72
C ALA A 27 -2.68 -8.08 0.60
N ALA A 28 -3.73 -7.27 0.83
CA ALA A 28 -3.90 -6.48 2.04
C ALA A 28 -2.61 -5.70 2.39
N SER A 29 -2.12 -5.80 3.63
CA SER A 29 -0.95 -5.04 4.09
C SER A 29 0.37 -5.37 3.36
N LEU A 30 0.43 -6.41 2.52
CA LEU A 30 1.54 -6.62 1.58
C LEU A 30 1.67 -5.50 0.54
N THR A 31 0.70 -4.58 0.47
CA THR A 31 0.80 -3.30 -0.25
C THR A 31 1.94 -2.42 0.29
N LYS A 32 2.19 -2.43 1.60
CA LYS A 32 3.14 -1.52 2.25
C LYS A 32 4.59 -1.68 1.74
N PRO A 33 5.12 -2.90 1.56
CA PRO A 33 6.41 -3.10 0.88
C PRO A 33 6.51 -2.46 -0.51
N ILE A 34 5.45 -2.50 -1.32
CA ILE A 34 5.42 -1.84 -2.64
C ILE A 34 5.60 -0.33 -2.48
N VAL A 35 4.78 0.28 -1.62
CA VAL A 35 4.80 1.72 -1.38
C VAL A 35 6.10 2.18 -0.72
N ALA A 36 6.65 1.38 0.20
CA ALA A 36 7.95 1.64 0.81
C ALA A 36 9.07 1.64 -0.24
N THR A 37 9.04 0.69 -1.18
CA THR A 37 10.00 0.62 -2.28
C THR A 37 9.92 1.86 -3.16
N LEU A 38 8.71 2.32 -3.51
CA LEU A 38 8.52 3.58 -4.26
C LEU A 38 9.10 4.79 -3.52
N ALA A 39 8.83 4.90 -2.22
CA ALA A 39 9.38 5.99 -1.41
C ALA A 39 10.91 5.96 -1.37
N VAL A 40 11.49 4.78 -1.13
CA VAL A 40 12.94 4.59 -1.10
C VAL A 40 13.57 4.94 -2.45
N LYS A 41 12.98 4.53 -3.58
CA LYS A 41 13.45 4.94 -4.92
C LYS A 41 13.46 6.45 -5.12
N LEU A 42 12.49 7.20 -4.59
CA LEU A 42 12.53 8.66 -4.64
C LEU A 42 13.62 9.24 -3.73
N VAL A 43 13.86 8.63 -2.57
CA VAL A 43 14.91 9.06 -1.63
C VAL A 43 16.28 8.96 -2.28
N LEU A 44 16.56 7.81 -2.86
CA LEU A 44 17.87 7.53 -3.41
C LEU A 44 18.16 8.37 -4.66
N ARG A 45 17.13 8.69 -5.47
CA ARG A 45 17.19 9.69 -6.55
C ARG A 45 17.26 11.15 -6.08
N GLY A 46 17.36 11.40 -4.78
CA GLY A 46 17.42 12.76 -4.19
C GLY A 46 16.15 13.57 -4.34
N LYS A 47 15.01 12.94 -4.66
CA LYS A 47 13.70 13.60 -4.82
C LYS A 47 12.88 13.64 -3.53
N LEU A 48 13.33 12.93 -2.49
CA LEU A 48 12.66 12.85 -1.20
C LEU A 48 13.71 12.75 -0.09
N ASP A 49 13.65 13.62 0.90
CA ASP A 49 14.45 13.46 2.11
C ASP A 49 13.65 12.64 3.14
N LEU A 50 14.32 11.68 3.78
CA LEU A 50 13.72 10.86 4.84
C LEU A 50 13.42 11.66 6.10
N ASP A 51 14.19 12.72 6.36
CA ASP A 51 14.19 13.46 7.62
C ASP A 51 13.65 14.89 7.49
N GLN A 52 13.31 15.34 6.26
CA GLN A 52 12.61 16.61 6.09
C GLN A 52 11.21 16.58 6.75
N PRO A 53 10.78 17.69 7.37
CA PRO A 53 9.41 17.84 7.84
C PRO A 53 8.39 17.64 6.71
N LEU A 54 7.31 16.90 6.96
CA LEU A 54 6.29 16.68 5.93
C LEU A 54 5.52 17.96 5.57
N SER A 55 5.56 18.99 6.42
CA SER A 55 5.04 20.32 6.10
C SER A 55 5.72 20.96 4.89
N ASP A 56 6.95 20.56 4.56
CA ASP A 56 7.69 21.15 3.44
C ASP A 56 7.18 20.60 2.10
N VAL A 57 6.65 19.37 2.11
CA VAL A 57 5.99 18.75 0.95
C VAL A 57 4.50 19.13 0.87
N LEU A 58 3.84 19.24 2.02
CA LEU A 58 2.40 19.48 2.18
C LEU A 58 2.16 20.75 3.02
N PRO A 59 2.48 21.96 2.51
CA PRO A 59 2.43 23.20 3.28
C PRO A 59 1.01 23.60 3.70
N ASP A 60 0.01 23.24 2.90
CA ASP A 60 -1.41 23.52 3.15
C ASP A 60 -2.09 22.48 4.07
N GLY A 61 -1.32 21.50 4.56
CA GLY A 61 -1.84 20.37 5.31
C GLY A 61 -2.25 19.17 4.44
N TYR A 62 -2.88 18.20 5.08
CA TYR A 62 -3.31 16.94 4.47
C TYR A 62 -4.80 16.72 4.75
N LEU A 63 -5.61 16.64 3.69
CA LEU A 63 -7.00 16.22 3.78
C LEU A 63 -7.04 14.69 3.97
N HIS A 64 -7.20 14.29 5.22
CA HIS A 64 -7.26 12.91 5.64
C HIS A 64 -8.67 12.36 5.45
N ARG A 65 -8.76 11.20 4.80
CA ARG A 65 -10.01 10.50 4.54
C ARG A 65 -10.10 9.28 5.45
N GLN A 66 -11.07 9.31 6.36
CA GLN A 66 -11.33 8.21 7.29
C GLN A 66 -12.08 7.05 6.63
N ASN A 67 -12.09 5.91 7.31
CA ASN A 67 -12.89 4.73 6.96
C ASN A 67 -12.67 4.24 5.52
N LEU A 68 -11.42 4.23 5.05
CA LEU A 68 -11.05 3.86 3.67
C LEU A 68 -11.52 2.45 3.24
N PHE A 69 -11.83 1.57 4.19
CA PHE A 69 -12.36 0.22 3.91
C PHE A 69 -13.89 0.13 3.97
N ALA A 70 -14.56 1.19 4.45
CA ALA A 70 -16.02 1.31 4.42
C ALA A 70 -16.48 1.84 3.06
N LEU A 71 -16.23 1.06 2.00
CA LEU A 71 -16.36 1.48 0.59
C LEU A 71 -17.76 1.93 0.17
N ARG A 72 -18.79 1.64 0.99
CA ARG A 72 -20.20 1.98 0.74
C ARG A 72 -20.69 3.18 1.56
N GLU A 73 -19.84 3.73 2.43
CA GLU A 73 -20.19 4.82 3.33
C GLU A 73 -19.65 6.14 2.80
N ARG A 74 -20.29 7.26 3.19
CA ARG A 74 -19.76 8.58 2.87
C ARG A 74 -18.46 8.78 3.64
N PRO A 75 -17.39 9.24 2.98
CA PRO A 75 -16.14 9.48 3.68
C PRO A 75 -16.29 10.63 4.67
N VAL A 76 -15.73 10.42 5.86
CA VAL A 76 -15.45 11.51 6.80
C VAL A 76 -14.07 12.05 6.44
N VAL A 77 -13.98 13.37 6.30
CA VAL A 77 -12.74 14.06 5.92
C VAL A 77 -12.39 15.06 7.02
N ASP A 78 -11.12 15.08 7.42
CA ASP A 78 -10.58 16.09 8.32
C ASP A 78 -9.26 16.65 7.79
N LEU A 79 -8.81 17.76 8.38
CA LEU A 79 -7.55 18.39 8.03
C LEU A 79 -6.49 18.05 9.07
N VAL A 80 -5.46 17.34 8.64
CA VAL A 80 -4.19 17.26 9.37
C VAL A 80 -3.39 18.52 9.05
N THR A 81 -3.19 19.35 10.06
CA THR A 81 -2.59 20.68 9.89
C THR A 81 -1.10 20.60 9.59
N SER A 82 -0.55 21.66 8.98
CA SER A 82 0.90 21.80 8.77
C SER A 82 1.70 21.79 10.08
N GLU A 83 1.10 22.21 11.20
CA GLU A 83 1.71 22.10 12.53
C GLU A 83 1.96 20.64 12.94
N ILE A 84 0.97 19.75 12.71
CA ILE A 84 1.16 18.31 12.92
C ILE A 84 2.20 17.77 11.94
N LEU A 85 2.08 18.13 10.65
CA LEU A 85 2.97 17.62 9.61
C LEU A 85 4.43 18.05 9.81
N ARG A 86 4.70 19.21 10.43
CA ARG A 86 6.06 19.66 10.77
C ARG A 86 6.80 18.70 11.71
N ARG A 87 6.06 17.92 12.50
CA ARG A 87 6.60 16.97 13.48
C ARG A 87 6.81 15.56 12.91
N LEU A 88 6.40 15.33 11.67
CA LEU A 88 6.45 14.03 11.02
C LEU A 88 7.49 14.05 9.90
N THR A 89 8.11 12.90 9.65
CA THR A 89 9.03 12.68 8.53
C THR A 89 8.68 11.39 7.80
N VAL A 90 9.16 11.23 6.56
CA VAL A 90 8.96 9.99 5.79
C VAL A 90 9.57 8.79 6.51
N ARG A 91 10.74 8.96 7.14
CA ARG A 91 11.36 7.92 7.97
C ARG A 91 10.38 7.38 8.99
N MET A 92 9.69 8.26 9.72
CA MET A 92 8.74 7.88 10.76
C MET A 92 7.51 7.16 10.21
N LEU A 93 7.03 7.54 9.01
CA LEU A 93 5.93 6.84 8.35
C LEU A 93 6.33 5.41 7.97
N LEU A 94 7.50 5.26 7.34
CA LEU A 94 8.05 3.96 6.91
C LEU A 94 8.35 3.04 8.10
N SER A 95 8.88 3.59 9.20
CA SER A 95 9.25 2.81 10.39
C SER A 95 8.13 2.64 11.40
N HIS A 96 6.91 3.09 11.12
CA HIS A 96 5.77 3.03 12.05
C HIS A 96 6.04 3.71 13.41
N THR A 97 6.75 4.84 13.40
CA THR A 97 7.09 5.61 14.61
C THR A 97 6.49 7.01 14.61
N SER A 98 5.61 7.33 13.66
CA SER A 98 5.03 8.68 13.49
C SER A 98 4.06 9.12 14.58
N GLY A 99 3.64 8.24 15.50
CA GLY A 99 2.57 8.56 16.44
C GLY A 99 1.16 8.42 15.84
N LEU A 100 1.02 8.25 14.52
CA LEU A 100 -0.28 8.03 13.87
C LEU A 100 -0.84 6.63 14.23
N PRO A 101 -2.17 6.49 14.41
CA PRO A 101 -2.79 5.21 14.72
C PRO A 101 -2.80 4.28 13.50
N ASN A 102 -3.20 3.01 13.72
CA ASN A 102 -3.44 2.12 12.60
C ASN A 102 -4.61 2.61 11.75
N TRP A 103 -5.74 2.85 12.43
CA TRP A 103 -6.95 3.46 11.90
C TRP A 103 -7.54 4.33 12.99
N SER A 104 -8.13 5.47 12.62
CA SER A 104 -8.81 6.35 13.56
C SER A 104 -10.25 6.64 13.13
N SER A 105 -11.16 6.66 14.10
CA SER A 105 -12.47 7.28 13.96
C SER A 105 -12.54 8.65 14.66
N GLN A 106 -11.43 9.12 15.25
CA GLN A 106 -11.35 10.42 15.89
C GLN A 106 -11.21 11.52 14.84
N VAL A 107 -11.99 12.59 15.00
CA VAL A 107 -11.96 13.79 14.16
C VAL A 107 -11.57 15.00 15.03
N PRO A 108 -10.50 15.76 14.70
CA PRO A 108 -9.52 15.45 13.66
C PRO A 108 -8.60 14.27 14.05
N LEU A 109 -7.93 13.68 13.05
CA LEU A 109 -6.87 12.71 13.29
C LEU A 109 -5.81 13.28 14.25
N SER A 110 -5.47 12.51 15.28
CA SER A 110 -4.52 12.91 16.32
C SER A 110 -3.37 11.92 16.48
N LEU A 111 -2.22 12.42 16.93
CA LEU A 111 -1.08 11.60 17.30
C LEU A 111 -1.38 10.93 18.65
N SER A 112 -1.18 9.62 18.77
CA SER A 112 -1.40 8.93 20.05
C SER A 112 -0.15 8.85 20.93
N PHE A 113 1.00 9.28 20.41
CA PHE A 113 2.25 9.42 21.16
C PHE A 113 3.20 10.35 20.41
N GLU A 114 4.28 10.75 21.08
CA GLU A 114 5.29 11.65 20.52
C GLU A 114 6.03 11.01 19.33
N PRO A 115 6.05 11.62 18.13
CA PRO A 115 6.73 11.06 16.96
C PRO A 115 8.18 10.67 17.25
N GLY A 116 8.62 9.53 16.72
CA GLY A 116 9.96 9.00 16.89
C GLY A 116 10.23 8.27 18.22
N THR A 117 9.36 8.39 19.23
CA THR A 117 9.64 7.83 20.57
C THR A 117 9.22 6.37 20.76
N ARG A 118 8.28 5.87 19.95
CA ARG A 118 7.71 4.52 20.07
C ARG A 118 7.37 3.95 18.71
N TRP A 119 7.34 2.62 18.64
CA TRP A 119 6.80 1.90 17.49
C TRP A 119 5.33 1.57 17.69
N ARG A 120 4.50 1.80 16.66
CA ARG A 120 3.14 1.27 16.55
C ARG A 120 2.74 1.16 15.08
N TYR A 121 2.36 -0.04 14.66
CA TYR A 121 1.84 -0.29 13.33
C TYR A 121 0.76 0.73 12.92
N SER A 122 0.96 1.35 11.74
CA SER A 122 0.15 2.47 11.29
C SER A 122 -0.25 2.33 9.81
N GLY A 123 -1.55 2.14 9.56
CA GLY A 123 -2.17 2.29 8.25
C GLY A 123 -2.25 3.76 7.86
N GLU A 124 -2.69 4.64 8.76
CA GLU A 124 -2.76 6.10 8.53
C GLU A 124 -1.41 6.69 8.08
N GLY A 125 -0.30 6.22 8.66
CA GLY A 125 1.03 6.65 8.24
C GLY A 125 1.33 6.33 6.78
N TYR A 126 0.87 5.17 6.28
CA TYR A 126 1.02 4.80 4.87
C TYR A 126 0.04 5.55 3.95
N VAL A 127 -1.14 5.91 4.43
CA VAL A 127 -2.08 6.77 3.66
C VAL A 127 -1.52 8.18 3.54
N LEU A 128 -0.90 8.73 4.59
CA LEU A 128 -0.17 9.99 4.50
C LEU A 128 1.04 9.86 3.55
N LEU A 129 1.77 8.74 3.60
CA LEU A 129 2.89 8.49 2.67
C LEU A 129 2.40 8.47 1.21
N GLN A 130 1.26 7.86 0.91
CA GLN A 130 0.64 7.95 -0.42
C GLN A 130 0.49 9.39 -0.86
N ARG A 131 -0.06 10.26 -0.01
CA ARG A 131 -0.25 11.67 -0.36
C ARG A 131 1.06 12.40 -0.63
N VAL A 132 2.10 12.10 0.15
CA VAL A 132 3.46 12.63 -0.06
C VAL A 132 3.99 12.22 -1.43
N LEU A 133 3.89 10.93 -1.79
CA LEU A 133 4.36 10.43 -3.08
C LEU A 133 3.59 11.05 -4.26
N GLU A 134 2.27 11.14 -4.16
CA GLU A 134 1.43 11.76 -5.19
C GLU A 134 1.73 13.25 -5.36
N ARG A 135 1.98 13.97 -4.25
CA ARG A 135 2.34 15.38 -4.28
C ARG A 135 3.69 15.63 -4.97
N LEU A 136 4.69 14.81 -4.67
CA LEU A 136 6.04 14.96 -5.22
C LEU A 136 6.12 14.58 -6.70
N THR A 137 5.36 13.57 -7.11
CA THR A 137 5.45 13.00 -8.47
C THR A 137 4.40 13.55 -9.43
N GLY A 138 3.28 14.07 -8.92
CA GLY A 138 2.11 14.42 -9.73
C GLY A 138 1.36 13.20 -10.29
N LEU A 139 1.78 11.98 -9.94
CA LEU A 139 1.16 10.73 -10.38
C LEU A 139 0.23 10.19 -9.29
N SER A 140 -0.81 9.45 -9.67
CA SER A 140 -1.54 8.62 -8.71
C SER A 140 -0.63 7.48 -8.21
N LEU A 141 -0.94 6.91 -7.05
CA LEU A 141 -0.17 5.78 -6.54
C LEU A 141 -0.15 4.59 -7.52
N GLN A 142 -1.25 4.31 -8.22
CA GLN A 142 -1.29 3.29 -9.27
C GLN A 142 -0.33 3.62 -10.41
N ALA A 143 -0.36 4.85 -10.93
CA ALA A 143 0.49 5.26 -12.05
C ALA A 143 1.97 5.22 -11.67
N LEU A 144 2.30 5.67 -10.45
CA LEU A 144 3.65 5.60 -9.91
C LEU A 144 4.11 4.14 -9.76
N ALA A 145 3.28 3.26 -9.20
CA ALA A 145 3.59 1.84 -9.05
C ALA A 145 3.75 1.15 -10.41
N SER A 146 2.90 1.46 -11.38
CA SER A 146 3.00 0.93 -12.74
C SER A 146 4.33 1.30 -13.38
N ALA A 147 4.68 2.59 -13.41
CA ALA A 147 5.89 3.07 -14.07
C ALA A 147 7.19 2.63 -13.38
N GLU A 148 7.20 2.58 -12.05
CA GLU A 148 8.45 2.36 -11.29
C GLU A 148 8.67 0.91 -10.87
N LEU A 149 7.62 0.08 -10.84
CA LEU A 149 7.70 -1.30 -10.36
C LEU A 149 7.00 -2.29 -11.27
N PHE A 150 5.71 -2.10 -11.57
CA PHE A 150 4.94 -3.16 -12.21
C PHE A 150 5.39 -3.40 -13.66
N GLU A 151 5.53 -2.37 -14.48
CA GLU A 151 5.99 -2.53 -15.87
C GLU A 151 7.46 -2.98 -15.94
N PRO A 152 8.42 -2.37 -15.20
CA PRO A 152 9.82 -2.81 -15.24
C PRO A 152 10.05 -4.24 -14.74
N LEU A 153 9.19 -4.74 -13.85
CA LEU A 153 9.28 -6.08 -13.28
C LEU A 153 8.30 -7.07 -13.91
N ASP A 154 7.64 -6.71 -15.01
CA ASP A 154 6.69 -7.58 -15.71
C ASP A 154 5.53 -8.08 -14.83
N MET A 155 5.12 -7.28 -13.83
CA MET A 155 4.02 -7.58 -12.91
C MET A 155 2.65 -7.23 -13.52
N ASN A 156 2.34 -7.86 -14.65
CA ASN A 156 1.16 -7.55 -15.47
C ASN A 156 -0.18 -7.91 -14.80
N ASP A 157 -0.14 -8.69 -13.72
CA ASP A 157 -1.31 -9.15 -12.96
C ASP A 157 -1.42 -8.45 -11.59
N SER A 158 -0.80 -7.27 -11.46
CA SER A 158 -0.79 -6.46 -10.25
C SER A 158 -1.41 -5.08 -10.42
N ALA A 159 -2.24 -4.67 -9.46
CA ALA A 159 -2.83 -3.34 -9.42
C ALA A 159 -3.15 -2.90 -7.98
N LEU A 160 -3.18 -1.60 -7.72
CA LEU A 160 -3.55 -1.00 -6.44
C LEU A 160 -5.02 -0.61 -6.35
N LYS A 161 -5.79 -0.87 -7.40
CA LYS A 161 -7.25 -0.74 -7.45
C LYS A 161 -7.83 -1.79 -8.38
N LEU A 162 -9.13 -2.02 -8.30
CA LEU A 162 -9.83 -2.94 -9.17
C LEU A 162 -9.74 -2.48 -10.62
N THR A 163 -9.31 -3.38 -11.49
CA THR A 163 -9.28 -3.22 -12.95
C THR A 163 -10.01 -4.40 -13.60
N GLU A 164 -10.39 -4.29 -14.87
CA GLU A 164 -10.99 -5.40 -15.61
C GLU A 164 -10.09 -6.65 -15.60
N ARG A 165 -8.77 -6.44 -15.76
CA ARG A 165 -7.78 -7.52 -15.70
C ARG A 165 -7.80 -8.23 -14.35
N VAL A 166 -7.69 -7.48 -13.26
CA VAL A 166 -7.74 -8.02 -11.90
C VAL A 166 -9.05 -8.75 -11.67
N GLU A 167 -10.18 -8.15 -12.05
CA GLU A 167 -11.50 -8.72 -11.84
C GLU A 167 -11.68 -10.07 -12.54
N SER A 168 -11.12 -10.23 -13.75
CA SER A 168 -11.25 -11.46 -14.53
C SER A 168 -10.61 -12.70 -13.88
N ALA A 169 -9.63 -12.52 -13.00
CA ALA A 169 -8.86 -13.60 -12.36
C ALA A 169 -8.82 -13.51 -10.81
N LEU A 170 -9.63 -12.62 -10.22
CA LEU A 170 -9.68 -12.41 -8.77
C LEU A 170 -10.26 -13.63 -8.07
N VAL A 171 -9.49 -14.25 -7.19
CA VAL A 171 -9.95 -15.32 -6.31
C VAL A 171 -10.72 -14.74 -5.12
N PRO A 172 -12.01 -15.10 -4.90
CA PRO A 172 -12.79 -14.59 -3.79
C PRO A 172 -12.22 -14.99 -2.42
N GLY A 173 -11.90 -14.00 -1.61
CA GLY A 173 -11.55 -14.17 -0.19
C GLY A 173 -12.73 -14.73 0.61
N ARG A 174 -12.44 -15.70 1.48
CA ARG A 174 -13.44 -16.36 2.33
C ARG A 174 -13.08 -16.21 3.80
N SER A 175 -14.09 -16.03 4.66
CA SER A 175 -13.93 -16.12 6.11
C SER A 175 -13.66 -17.56 6.55
N ALA A 176 -13.30 -17.76 7.82
CA ALA A 176 -13.21 -19.09 8.42
C ALA A 176 -14.54 -19.88 8.34
N SER A 177 -15.68 -19.20 8.28
CA SER A 177 -17.01 -19.80 8.08
C SER A 177 -17.35 -20.07 6.60
N GLY A 178 -16.41 -19.84 5.67
CA GLY A 178 -16.60 -20.06 4.23
C GLY A 178 -17.37 -18.96 3.49
N GLN A 179 -17.87 -17.94 4.21
CA GLN A 179 -18.57 -16.81 3.62
C GLN A 179 -17.62 -15.97 2.78
N ILE A 180 -18.04 -15.59 1.57
CA ILE A 180 -17.26 -14.69 0.72
C ILE A 180 -17.21 -13.32 1.40
N ARG A 181 -16.00 -12.87 1.73
CA ARG A 181 -15.70 -11.55 2.26
C ARG A 181 -14.63 -10.93 1.38
N GLN A 182 -15.06 -10.26 0.33
CA GLN A 182 -14.16 -9.62 -0.64
C GLN A 182 -14.45 -8.12 -0.70
N LEU A 183 -13.47 -7.30 -0.31
CA LEU A 183 -13.50 -5.87 -0.60
C LEU A 183 -13.24 -5.65 -2.09
N ARG A 184 -13.73 -4.57 -2.69
CA ARG A 184 -13.47 -4.27 -4.10
C ARG A 184 -13.00 -2.82 -4.19
N PHE A 185 -11.69 -2.61 -4.09
CA PHE A 185 -11.10 -1.29 -3.94
C PHE A 185 -11.23 -0.50 -5.25
N PRO A 186 -12.08 0.54 -5.31
CA PRO A 186 -12.23 1.33 -6.54
C PRO A 186 -11.14 2.42 -6.66
N TYR A 187 -10.33 2.60 -5.61
CA TYR A 187 -9.25 3.57 -5.49
C TYR A 187 -8.09 2.99 -4.68
N GLU A 188 -6.95 3.64 -4.81
CA GLU A 188 -5.69 3.24 -4.20
C GLU A 188 -5.66 3.56 -2.70
N ILE A 189 -5.21 2.60 -1.89
CA ILE A 189 -4.97 2.74 -0.46
C ILE A 189 -3.60 2.11 -0.19
N ALA A 190 -2.56 2.95 -0.04
CA ALA A 190 -1.17 2.51 0.19
C ALA A 190 -0.99 1.52 1.34
N ALA A 191 -1.92 1.52 2.29
CA ALA A 191 -1.88 0.62 3.42
C ALA A 191 -2.45 -0.77 3.14
N GLY A 192 -3.16 -1.02 2.03
CA GLY A 192 -3.89 -2.28 1.89
C GLY A 192 -4.56 -2.67 0.56
N SER A 193 -4.49 -1.89 -0.52
CA SER A 193 -5.33 -2.14 -1.71
C SER A 193 -4.68 -2.97 -2.84
N LEU A 194 -3.49 -3.55 -2.64
CA LEU A 194 -2.82 -4.36 -3.66
C LEU A 194 -3.62 -5.61 -4.02
N TYR A 195 -3.80 -5.79 -5.33
CA TYR A 195 -4.13 -7.02 -6.03
C TYR A 195 -2.87 -7.52 -6.72
N THR A 196 -2.54 -8.81 -6.60
CA THR A 196 -1.33 -9.38 -7.21
C THR A 196 -1.40 -10.91 -7.27
N THR A 197 -0.51 -11.53 -8.04
CA THR A 197 -0.26 -12.98 -7.99
C THR A 197 0.92 -13.29 -7.06
N ALA A 198 1.10 -14.56 -6.72
CA ALA A 198 2.27 -14.98 -5.95
C ALA A 198 3.58 -14.73 -6.72
N ILE A 199 3.57 -14.88 -8.04
CA ILE A 199 4.75 -14.70 -8.89
C ILE A 199 5.08 -13.22 -9.03
N ASP A 200 4.10 -12.37 -9.32
CA ASP A 200 4.30 -10.92 -9.37
C ASP A 200 4.85 -10.39 -8.05
N TYR A 201 4.27 -10.80 -6.93
CA TYR A 201 4.76 -10.38 -5.62
C TYR A 201 6.17 -10.91 -5.32
N ALA A 202 6.53 -12.10 -5.81
CA ALA A 202 7.90 -12.59 -5.68
C ALA A 202 8.90 -11.73 -6.48
N ARG A 203 8.52 -11.25 -7.67
CA ARG A 203 9.39 -10.40 -8.51
C ARG A 203 9.80 -9.12 -7.81
N VAL A 204 8.86 -8.40 -7.17
CA VAL A 204 9.17 -7.15 -6.45
C VAL A 204 9.99 -7.39 -5.18
N ILE A 205 9.78 -8.49 -4.47
CA ILE A 205 10.55 -8.82 -3.27
C ILE A 205 11.97 -9.30 -3.62
N ALA A 206 12.13 -10.02 -4.74
CA ALA A 206 13.42 -10.51 -5.20
C ALA A 206 14.25 -9.44 -5.92
N ALA A 207 13.61 -8.45 -6.54
CA ALA A 207 14.24 -7.38 -7.31
C ALA A 207 15.44 -6.72 -6.57
N PRO A 208 15.29 -6.26 -5.31
CA PRO A 208 16.40 -5.68 -4.56
C PRO A 208 17.62 -6.58 -4.34
N LEU A 209 17.44 -7.91 -4.41
CA LEU A 209 18.53 -8.88 -4.21
C LEU A 209 19.38 -9.06 -5.47
N HIS A 210 18.86 -8.69 -6.64
CA HIS A 210 19.49 -8.93 -7.93
C HIS A 210 19.86 -7.65 -8.67
N ASP A 211 19.25 -6.53 -8.33
CA ASP A 211 19.47 -5.26 -9.01
C ASP A 211 19.50 -4.09 -8.03
N GLN A 212 20.72 -3.58 -7.77
CA GLN A 212 20.90 -2.39 -6.94
C GLN A 212 20.32 -1.13 -7.59
N THR A 213 20.05 -1.14 -8.90
CA THR A 213 19.39 -0.04 -9.64
C THR A 213 17.86 -0.01 -9.45
N LEU A 214 17.30 -0.95 -8.69
CA LEU A 214 15.96 -0.84 -8.11
C LEU A 214 15.96 -0.23 -6.71
N LEU A 215 17.15 0.02 -6.14
CA LEU A 215 17.44 0.83 -4.96
C LEU A 215 18.52 1.94 -5.17
N PRO A 216 18.60 2.72 -6.28
CA PRO A 216 19.67 3.70 -6.51
C PRO A 216 19.23 5.15 -6.31
#